data_AF-F9UE90-F1
#
_entry.id   AF-F9UE90-F1
#
_cell.length_a   1.000
_cell.length_b   1.000
_cell.length_c   1.000
_cell.angle_alpha   90.00
_cell.angle_beta   90.00
_cell.angle_gamma   90.00
#
_symmetry.space_group_name_H-M   'P 1'
#
loop_
_entity.id
_entity.type
_entity.pdbx_description
1 polymer ?
#
loop_
_entity_poly.entity_id
_entity_poly.type
_entity_poly.pdbx_seq_one_letter_code
_entity_poly.pdbx_strand_id
1 'polypeptide(L)'
;MRTSSLSERPEQQRPRRLADWLNPTAERKVHSLVDKIYQRKNLAVAREKVKRNRGAGGIDGVDVAAFEADLEGNLERLHVELKEGTYAPQPVLQHLIPKAGKPGECRALGIPTIYDRVCQQAILNRLEPIFEPIFDDANFGYRSGRSTKDALKKIWRELKSLHPVVYVSLRLFKNLVGWVLVLAGILMLVLPGQGILTIIMGLVLSDFPGKYALERRLASKQRVLDGINWIRRRSGHPPLVPPQI
;
A
#
# COMPACT_ATOMS: atom_id res chain seq x y z
N MET A 1 -6.12 -13.30 -32.38
CA MET A 1 -4.87 -13.83 -31.80
C MET A 1 -4.89 -13.54 -30.30
N ARG A 2 -4.68 -14.57 -29.47
CA ARG A 2 -4.77 -14.52 -27.99
C ARG A 2 -3.39 -14.20 -27.41
N THR A 3 -3.23 -13.06 -26.75
CA THR A 3 -2.05 -12.81 -25.90
C THR A 3 -2.36 -13.33 -24.49
N SER A 4 -1.72 -14.45 -24.17
CA SER A 4 -1.74 -15.10 -22.86
C SER A 4 -0.88 -14.28 -21.89
N SER A 5 -1.44 -13.93 -20.72
CA SER A 5 -0.82 -13.19 -19.62
C SER A 5 0.23 -14.02 -18.85
N LEU A 6 1.05 -14.79 -19.54
CA LEU A 6 2.21 -15.47 -18.96
C LEU A 6 3.44 -14.62 -19.25
N SER A 7 3.76 -13.71 -18.34
CA SER A 7 5.09 -13.13 -18.15
C SER A 7 5.80 -12.82 -19.48
N GLU A 8 5.38 -11.75 -20.17
CA GLU A 8 6.21 -11.19 -21.24
C GLU A 8 7.54 -10.76 -20.63
N ARG A 9 8.59 -11.58 -20.81
CA ARG A 9 9.94 -11.03 -20.80
C ARG A 9 9.96 -10.01 -21.92
N PRO A 10 10.33 -8.74 -21.67
CA PRO A 10 10.33 -7.75 -22.72
C PRO A 10 11.32 -8.18 -23.80
N GLU A 11 10.81 -8.61 -24.95
CA GLU A 11 11.58 -9.09 -26.11
C GLU A 11 12.31 -7.94 -26.85
N GLN A 12 12.16 -6.71 -26.36
CA GLN A 12 12.74 -5.52 -26.96
C GLN A 12 14.07 -5.16 -26.30
N GLN A 13 15.11 -4.97 -27.10
CA GLN A 13 16.33 -4.26 -26.70
C GLN A 13 15.95 -2.81 -26.36
N ARG A 14 15.58 -2.60 -25.09
CA ARG A 14 15.18 -1.30 -24.58
C ARG A 14 16.42 -0.48 -24.25
N PRO A 15 16.42 0.83 -24.55
CA PRO A 15 17.55 1.69 -24.24
C PRO A 15 17.81 1.70 -22.72
N ARG A 16 19.10 1.66 -22.36
CA ARG A 16 19.56 1.49 -20.97
C ARG A 16 19.52 2.78 -20.15
N ARG A 17 19.54 3.95 -20.80
CA ARG A 17 19.55 5.24 -20.11
C ARG A 17 18.15 5.84 -20.09
N LEU A 18 17.76 6.38 -18.92
CA LEU A 18 16.51 7.11 -18.76
C LEU A 18 16.41 8.34 -19.69
N ALA A 19 17.55 8.96 -20.02
CA ALA A 19 17.60 10.07 -20.97
C ALA A 19 17.06 9.68 -22.36
N ASP A 20 17.37 8.46 -22.81
CA ASP A 20 16.93 7.93 -24.10
C ASP A 20 15.41 7.68 -24.12
N TRP A 21 14.82 7.37 -22.96
CA TRP A 21 13.37 7.27 -22.78
C TRP A 21 12.68 8.63 -22.77
N LEU A 22 13.31 9.62 -22.13
CA LEU A 22 12.73 10.95 -21.94
C LEU A 22 12.87 11.84 -23.19
N ASN A 23 13.84 11.56 -24.06
CA ASN A 23 14.13 12.36 -25.24
C ASN A 23 14.62 11.50 -26.43
N PRO A 24 13.78 10.58 -26.94
CA PRO A 24 14.17 9.67 -28.01
C PRO A 24 14.54 10.36 -29.33
N THR A 25 13.99 11.56 -29.58
CA THR A 25 14.24 12.37 -30.80
C THR A 25 15.31 13.44 -30.62
N ALA A 26 15.92 13.55 -29.42
CA ALA A 26 16.84 14.63 -29.04
C ALA A 26 16.27 16.08 -29.12
N GLU A 27 14.99 16.27 -29.49
CA GLU A 27 14.36 17.58 -29.74
C GLU A 27 14.08 18.39 -28.47
N ARG A 28 13.98 17.74 -27.29
CA ARG A 28 13.68 18.41 -26.03
C ARG A 28 14.94 18.59 -25.20
N LYS A 29 15.20 19.80 -24.70
CA LYS A 29 16.23 20.00 -23.66
C LYS A 29 15.80 19.27 -22.39
N VAL A 30 16.40 18.11 -22.11
CA VAL A 30 16.27 17.44 -20.83
C VAL A 30 17.11 18.21 -19.83
N HIS A 31 16.50 19.16 -19.14
CA HIS A 31 17.12 19.76 -17.97
C HIS A 31 17.42 18.65 -16.96
N SER A 32 18.52 18.81 -16.20
CA SER A 32 18.84 17.91 -15.10
C SER A 32 17.58 17.69 -14.24
N LEU A 33 17.41 16.49 -13.70
CA LEU A 33 16.36 16.24 -12.69
C LEU A 33 16.88 16.57 -11.29
N VAL A 34 18.21 16.62 -11.14
CA VAL A 34 18.90 16.82 -9.86
C VAL A 34 18.59 18.20 -9.29
N ASP A 35 18.56 19.22 -10.14
CA ASP A 35 18.20 20.59 -9.77
C ASP A 35 16.80 20.72 -9.15
N LYS A 36 15.86 19.88 -9.60
CA LYS A 36 14.48 19.81 -9.12
C LYS A 36 14.33 18.99 -7.84
N ILE A 37 15.26 18.07 -7.58
CA ILE A 37 15.28 17.23 -6.38
C ILE A 37 15.61 18.08 -5.17
N TYR A 38 16.72 18.84 -5.22
CA TYR A 38 17.19 19.63 -4.09
C TYR A 38 16.50 20.98 -3.89
N GLN A 39 15.46 21.32 -4.66
CA GLN A 39 14.71 22.57 -4.44
C GLN A 39 14.10 22.57 -3.04
N ARG A 40 14.31 23.66 -2.28
CA ARG A 40 13.78 23.81 -0.90
C ARG A 40 12.28 23.47 -0.80
N LYS A 41 11.47 23.93 -1.75
CA LYS A 41 10.03 23.60 -1.82
C LYS A 41 9.77 22.08 -1.89
N ASN A 42 10.56 21.35 -2.68
CA ASN A 42 10.43 19.89 -2.79
C ASN A 42 10.88 19.18 -1.51
N LEU A 43 11.99 19.63 -0.91
CA LEU A 43 12.48 19.10 0.36
C LEU A 43 11.46 19.29 1.48
N ALA A 44 10.81 20.45 1.56
CA ALA A 44 9.72 20.71 2.50
C ALA A 44 8.53 19.75 2.29
N VAL A 45 8.09 19.56 1.04
CA VAL A 45 7.01 18.60 0.72
C VAL A 45 7.40 17.16 1.06
N ALA A 46 8.65 16.78 0.78
CA ALA A 46 9.19 15.46 1.11
C ALA A 46 9.19 15.24 2.63
N ARG A 47 9.63 16.24 3.37
CA ARG A 47 9.63 16.26 4.83
C ARG A 47 8.23 16.10 5.42
N GLU A 48 7.21 16.77 4.86
CA GLU A 48 5.81 16.58 5.29
C GLU A 48 5.28 15.17 5.04
N LYS A 49 5.72 14.51 3.96
CA LYS A 49 5.41 13.09 3.73
C LYS A 49 6.10 12.19 4.76
N VAL A 50 7.37 12.43 5.07
CA VAL A 50 8.13 11.67 6.08
C VAL A 50 7.51 11.83 7.47
N LYS A 51 7.11 13.05 7.87
CA LYS A 51 6.42 13.31 9.14
C LYS A 51 5.14 12.47 9.29
N ARG A 52 4.32 12.42 8.23
CA ARG A 52 3.06 11.66 8.21
C ARG A 52 3.24 10.16 8.43
N ASN A 53 4.39 9.60 8.04
CA ASN A 53 4.69 8.18 8.21
C ASN A 53 5.04 7.80 9.66
N ARG A 54 5.34 8.78 10.54
CA ARG A 54 5.63 8.57 11.98
C ARG A 54 6.68 7.47 12.25
N GLY A 55 7.69 7.36 11.38
CA GLY A 55 8.74 6.36 11.51
C GLY A 55 9.73 6.71 12.63
N ALA A 56 10.33 5.68 13.23
CA ALA A 56 11.41 5.83 14.22
C ALA A 56 12.66 6.50 13.61
N GLY A 57 13.52 7.07 14.45
CA GLY A 57 14.83 7.61 14.09
C GLY A 57 15.78 6.57 13.51
N GLY A 58 16.82 7.03 12.81
CA GLY A 58 17.83 6.16 12.21
C GLY A 58 18.97 5.85 13.16
N ILE A 59 20.15 5.58 12.59
CA ILE A 59 21.39 5.28 13.34
C ILE A 59 21.86 6.48 14.18
N ASP A 60 21.47 7.70 13.79
CA ASP A 60 21.77 8.97 14.44
C ASP A 60 20.93 9.24 15.70
N GLY A 61 19.91 8.41 15.97
CA GLY A 61 19.01 8.58 17.11
C GLY A 61 18.09 9.81 17.01
N VAL A 62 18.12 10.55 15.89
CA VAL A 62 17.31 11.74 15.69
C VAL A 62 15.88 11.33 15.33
N ASP A 63 14.93 11.73 16.17
CA ASP A 63 13.51 11.53 15.94
C ASP A 63 12.88 12.73 15.20
N VAL A 64 11.59 12.60 14.86
CA VAL A 64 10.89 13.61 14.06
C VAL A 64 10.79 14.94 14.80
N ALA A 65 10.67 14.92 16.12
CA ALA A 65 10.57 16.14 16.91
C ALA A 65 11.91 16.89 16.97
N ALA A 66 13.01 16.15 17.20
CA ALA A 66 14.36 16.70 17.19
C ALA A 66 14.74 17.26 15.81
N PHE A 67 14.36 16.56 14.73
CA PHE A 67 14.57 17.07 13.37
C PHE A 67 13.80 18.37 13.12
N GLU A 68 12.58 18.51 13.67
CA GLU A 68 11.75 19.71 13.53
C GLU A 68 12.25 20.91 14.33
N ALA A 69 12.99 20.68 15.41
CA ALA A 69 13.51 21.76 16.25
C ALA A 69 14.41 22.72 15.46
N ASP A 70 15.14 22.21 14.46
CA ASP A 70 15.90 23.00 13.48
C ASP A 70 15.52 22.61 12.04
N LEU A 71 14.23 22.73 11.71
CA LEU A 71 13.73 22.32 10.40
C LEU A 71 14.42 23.08 9.25
N GLU A 72 14.45 24.41 9.32
CA GLU A 72 15.00 25.24 8.25
C GLU A 72 16.51 25.03 8.09
N GLY A 73 17.27 24.92 9.19
CA GLY A 73 18.70 24.62 9.14
C GLY A 73 18.98 23.24 8.54
N ASN A 74 18.22 22.23 8.93
CA ASN A 74 18.35 20.88 8.37
C ASN A 74 18.01 20.84 6.86
N LEU A 75 16.95 21.51 6.42
CA LEU A 75 16.59 21.56 5.00
C LEU A 75 17.58 22.38 4.18
N GLU A 76 18.13 23.45 4.74
CA GLU A 76 19.12 24.28 4.06
C GLU A 76 20.45 23.54 3.90
N ARG A 77 20.91 22.86 4.95
CA ARG A 77 22.09 22.01 4.87
C ARG A 77 21.93 20.95 3.78
N LEU A 78 20.76 20.27 3.74
CA LEU A 78 20.49 19.26 2.72
C LEU A 78 20.44 19.85 1.31
N HIS A 79 19.87 21.05 1.15
CA HIS A 79 19.86 21.77 -0.12
C HIS A 79 21.28 22.02 -0.64
N VAL A 80 22.16 22.56 0.20
CA VAL A 80 23.54 22.87 -0.15
C VAL A 80 24.32 21.59 -0.44
N GLU A 81 24.25 20.58 0.43
CA GLU A 81 24.97 19.33 0.25
C GLU A 81 24.60 18.59 -1.04
N LEU A 82 23.30 18.58 -1.40
CA LEU A 82 22.85 17.97 -2.66
C LEU A 82 23.23 18.80 -3.88
N LYS A 83 23.24 20.13 -3.76
CA LYS A 83 23.61 21.03 -4.85
C LYS A 83 25.10 20.95 -5.16
N GLU A 84 25.94 20.93 -4.13
CA GLU A 84 27.40 20.87 -4.25
C GLU A 84 27.91 19.42 -4.40
N GLY A 85 27.04 18.41 -4.29
CA GLY A 85 27.40 17.00 -4.45
C GLY A 85 28.20 16.43 -3.28
N THR A 86 28.13 17.05 -2.11
CA THR A 86 28.83 16.64 -0.88
C THR A 86 27.97 15.78 0.06
N TYR A 87 26.68 15.60 -0.25
CA TYR A 87 25.78 14.74 0.50
C TYR A 87 26.28 13.29 0.55
N ALA A 88 26.44 12.76 1.77
CA ALA A 88 26.80 11.37 2.02
C ALA A 88 25.69 10.70 2.88
N PRO A 89 24.99 9.68 2.35
CA PRO A 89 23.95 9.00 3.10
C PRO A 89 24.55 8.22 4.28
N GLN A 90 23.82 8.18 5.40
CA GLN A 90 24.27 7.43 6.57
C GLN A 90 23.92 5.93 6.46
N PRO A 91 24.63 5.06 7.19
CA PRO A 91 24.24 3.66 7.33
C PRO A 91 22.83 3.52 7.88
N VAL A 92 22.06 2.58 7.34
CA VAL A 92 20.72 2.28 7.86
C VAL A 92 20.82 1.54 9.20
N LEU A 93 19.97 1.90 10.16
CA LEU A 93 19.85 1.18 11.42
C LEU A 93 19.15 -0.16 11.16
N GLN A 94 19.83 -1.27 11.48
CA GLN A 94 19.25 -2.60 11.34
C GLN A 94 18.35 -2.93 12.52
N HIS A 95 17.08 -3.24 12.25
CA HIS A 95 16.11 -3.64 13.25
C HIS A 95 15.46 -4.98 12.88
N LEU A 96 15.49 -5.96 13.80
CA LEU A 96 14.94 -7.29 13.56
C LEU A 96 13.47 -7.35 14.00
N ILE A 97 12.57 -7.65 13.06
CA ILE A 97 11.14 -7.85 13.34
C ILE A 97 10.78 -9.33 13.19
N PRO A 98 10.11 -9.97 14.16
CA PRO A 98 9.67 -11.35 14.03
C PRO A 98 8.66 -11.51 12.89
N LYS A 99 8.79 -12.57 12.09
CA LYS A 99 7.79 -12.90 11.08
C LYS A 99 6.54 -13.45 11.75
N ALA A 100 5.39 -12.87 11.42
CA ALA A 100 4.10 -13.37 11.92
C ALA A 100 3.90 -14.85 11.54
N GLY A 101 3.57 -15.69 12.52
CA GLY A 101 3.30 -17.11 12.32
C GLY A 101 4.53 -18.00 12.12
N LYS A 102 5.75 -17.46 12.26
CA LYS A 102 7.00 -18.23 12.13
C LYS A 102 7.94 -17.97 13.31
N PRO A 103 7.80 -18.70 14.43
CA PRO A 103 8.64 -18.55 15.61
C PRO A 103 10.13 -18.75 15.27
N GLY A 104 10.98 -17.85 15.74
CA GLY A 104 12.44 -17.90 15.49
C GLY A 104 12.90 -17.30 14.16
N GLU A 105 12.00 -16.99 13.21
CA GLU A 105 12.38 -16.28 11.99
C GLU A 105 12.18 -14.76 12.12
N CYS A 106 13.23 -13.99 11.84
CA CYS A 106 13.18 -12.53 11.81
C CYS A 106 13.31 -11.97 10.38
N ARG A 107 12.77 -10.76 10.16
CA ARG A 107 13.02 -9.91 9.00
C ARG A 107 13.86 -8.73 9.46
N ALA A 108 15.05 -8.58 8.88
CA ALA A 108 15.82 -7.36 9.05
C ALA A 108 15.15 -6.20 8.29
N LEU A 109 14.88 -5.11 9.00
CA LEU A 109 14.52 -3.82 8.43
C LEU A 109 15.75 -2.90 8.50
N GLY A 110 15.97 -2.13 7.44
CA GLY A 110 16.87 -0.98 7.48
C GLY A 110 16.06 0.29 7.70
N ILE A 111 16.37 1.02 8.76
CA ILE A 111 15.73 2.30 9.09
C ILE A 111 16.74 3.41 8.77
N PRO A 112 16.55 4.16 7.66
CA PRO A 112 17.40 5.31 7.37
C PRO A 112 17.12 6.46 8.35
N THR A 113 18.06 7.39 8.44
CA THR A 113 17.87 8.63 9.21
C THR A 113 16.70 9.44 8.65
N ILE A 114 16.17 10.38 9.43
CA ILE A 114 15.13 11.29 8.93
C ILE A 114 15.69 12.12 7.79
N TYR A 115 16.93 12.58 7.92
CA TYR A 115 17.64 13.35 6.90
C TYR A 115 17.68 12.60 5.56
N ASP A 116 18.07 11.32 5.58
CA ASP A 116 18.13 10.48 4.39
C ASP A 116 16.74 10.17 3.83
N ARG A 117 15.74 9.95 4.69
CA ARG A 117 14.35 9.74 4.24
C ARG A 117 13.78 10.96 3.54
N VAL A 118 14.11 12.18 3.99
CA VAL A 118 13.72 13.42 3.30
C VAL A 118 14.35 13.47 1.91
N CYS A 119 15.64 13.17 1.79
CA CYS A 119 16.34 13.08 0.51
C CYS A 119 15.69 12.02 -0.42
N GLN A 120 15.51 10.79 0.05
CA GLN A 120 14.87 9.71 -0.71
C GLN A 120 13.45 10.06 -1.15
N GLN A 121 12.67 10.68 -0.27
CA GLN A 121 11.31 11.10 -0.58
C GLN A 121 11.28 12.27 -1.58
N ALA A 122 12.27 13.17 -1.55
CA ALA A 122 12.42 14.24 -2.51
C ALA A 122 12.75 13.72 -3.92
N ILE A 123 13.59 12.67 -4.00
CA ILE A 123 13.85 11.92 -5.24
C ILE A 123 12.53 11.30 -5.73
N LEU A 124 11.83 10.57 -4.86
CA LEU A 124 10.57 9.90 -5.20
C LEU A 124 9.52 10.88 -5.75
N ASN A 125 9.38 12.07 -5.16
CA ASN A 125 8.46 13.11 -5.64
C ASN A 125 8.71 13.52 -7.11
N ARG A 126 9.94 13.37 -7.61
CA ARG A 126 10.30 13.72 -9.00
C ARG A 126 10.24 12.52 -9.93
N LEU A 127 10.57 11.32 -9.44
CA LEU A 127 10.56 10.11 -10.25
C LEU A 127 9.15 9.54 -10.43
N GLU A 128 8.31 9.58 -9.40
CA GLU A 128 6.97 8.98 -9.43
C GLU A 128 6.11 9.50 -10.60
N PRO A 129 5.98 10.82 -10.86
CA PRO A 129 5.19 11.32 -12.00
C PRO A 129 5.76 10.93 -13.37
N ILE A 130 7.06 10.61 -13.46
CA ILE A 130 7.73 10.20 -14.69
C ILE A 130 7.45 8.73 -14.98
N PHE A 131 7.51 7.87 -13.96
CA PHE A 131 7.35 6.43 -14.13
C PHE A 131 5.89 5.97 -14.09
N GLU A 132 5.01 6.68 -13.40
CA GLU A 132 3.59 6.30 -13.29
C GLU A 132 2.90 6.05 -14.64
N PRO A 133 3.07 6.89 -15.69
CA PRO A 133 2.48 6.64 -17.00
C PRO A 133 3.10 5.45 -17.76
N ILE A 134 4.30 5.00 -17.37
CA ILE A 134 5.05 3.94 -18.05
C ILE A 134 4.70 2.57 -17.45
N PHE A 135 4.24 2.54 -16.19
CA PHE A 135 3.91 1.29 -15.53
C PHE A 135 2.70 0.59 -16.16
N ASP A 136 2.82 -0.73 -16.29
CA ASP A 136 1.73 -1.60 -16.72
C ASP A 136 0.49 -1.45 -15.81
N ASP A 137 -0.70 -1.50 -16.40
CA ASP A 137 -1.97 -1.41 -15.67
C ASP A 137 -2.22 -2.58 -14.71
N ALA A 138 -1.55 -3.72 -14.93
CA ALA A 138 -1.54 -4.88 -14.04
C ALA A 138 -0.46 -4.76 -12.93
N ASN A 139 0.31 -3.68 -12.87
CA ASN A 139 1.14 -3.38 -11.72
C ASN A 139 0.35 -2.62 -10.64
N PHE A 140 0.12 -3.25 -9.49
CA PHE A 140 -0.63 -2.70 -8.36
C PHE A 140 0.23 -2.42 -7.12
N GLY A 141 1.48 -2.89 -7.12
CA GLY A 141 2.36 -2.78 -5.95
C GLY A 141 3.04 -1.41 -5.90
N TYR A 142 3.13 -0.83 -4.70
CA TYR A 142 3.91 0.39 -4.43
C TYR A 142 3.55 1.61 -5.31
N ARG A 143 2.30 1.68 -5.78
CA ARG A 143 1.78 2.79 -6.61
C ARG A 143 0.73 3.58 -5.87
N SER A 144 0.77 4.90 -6.02
CA SER A 144 -0.25 5.77 -5.46
C SER A 144 -1.63 5.47 -6.06
N GLY A 145 -2.66 5.37 -5.20
CA GLY A 145 -4.04 5.10 -5.62
C GLY A 145 -4.34 3.67 -6.09
N ARG A 146 -3.37 2.74 -6.04
CA ARG A 146 -3.59 1.32 -6.33
C ARG A 146 -3.46 0.48 -5.05
N SER A 147 -4.26 -0.56 -4.95
CA SER A 147 -4.25 -1.47 -3.80
C SER A 147 -4.32 -2.94 -4.21
N THR A 148 -4.02 -3.84 -3.27
CA THR A 148 -4.19 -5.29 -3.44
C THR A 148 -5.64 -5.66 -3.78
N LYS A 149 -6.62 -4.86 -3.33
CA LYS A 149 -8.03 -5.04 -3.67
C LYS A 149 -8.29 -4.80 -5.15
N ASP A 150 -7.59 -3.86 -5.77
CA ASP A 150 -7.77 -3.56 -7.19
C ASP A 150 -7.17 -4.65 -8.07
N ALA A 151 -6.06 -5.25 -7.64
CA ALA A 151 -5.52 -6.46 -8.25
C ALA A 151 -6.55 -7.60 -8.25
N LEU A 152 -7.17 -7.86 -7.09
CA LEU A 152 -8.23 -8.87 -6.97
C LEU A 152 -9.43 -8.55 -7.86
N LYS A 153 -9.89 -7.29 -7.91
CA LYS A 153 -10.98 -6.88 -8.81
C LYS A 153 -10.64 -7.13 -10.27
N LYS A 154 -9.41 -6.86 -10.71
CA LYS A 154 -8.97 -7.15 -12.08
C LYS A 154 -9.02 -8.66 -12.34
N ILE A 155 -8.43 -9.48 -11.47
CA ILE A 155 -8.46 -10.95 -11.59
C ILE A 155 -9.90 -11.46 -11.75
N TRP A 156 -10.82 -11.02 -10.89
CA TRP A 156 -12.23 -11.42 -10.95
C TRP A 156 -12.92 -11.00 -12.24
N ARG A 157 -12.59 -9.81 -12.78
CA ARG A 157 -13.12 -9.31 -14.05
C ARG A 157 -12.62 -10.14 -15.23
N GLU A 158 -11.32 -10.41 -15.29
CA GLU A 158 -10.72 -11.22 -16.35
C GLU A 158 -11.24 -12.67 -16.30
N LEU A 159 -11.42 -13.23 -15.10
CA LEU A 159 -11.98 -14.56 -14.95
C LEU A 159 -13.42 -14.64 -15.47
N LYS A 160 -14.23 -13.61 -15.20
CA LYS A 160 -15.60 -13.51 -15.69
C LYS A 160 -15.66 -13.40 -17.22
N SER A 161 -14.74 -12.65 -17.85
CA SER A 161 -14.74 -12.45 -19.31
C SER A 161 -14.16 -13.65 -20.06
N LEU A 162 -13.07 -14.24 -19.58
CA LEU A 162 -12.34 -15.29 -20.29
C LEU A 162 -12.91 -16.69 -20.01
N HIS A 163 -13.37 -16.95 -18.78
CA HIS A 163 -13.80 -18.27 -18.33
C HIS A 163 -15.08 -18.20 -17.50
N PRO A 164 -16.24 -17.91 -18.13
CA PRO A 164 -17.51 -17.73 -17.42
C PRO A 164 -17.93 -18.97 -16.62
N VAL A 165 -17.65 -20.18 -17.14
CA VAL A 165 -17.92 -21.43 -16.42
C VAL A 165 -17.10 -21.51 -15.13
N VAL A 166 -15.79 -21.25 -15.20
CA VAL A 166 -14.91 -21.25 -14.00
C VAL A 166 -15.37 -20.20 -13.00
N TYR A 167 -15.71 -19.00 -13.46
CA TYR A 167 -16.26 -17.94 -12.61
C TYR A 167 -17.52 -18.39 -11.87
N VAL A 168 -18.50 -18.96 -12.58
CA VAL A 168 -19.76 -19.44 -11.98
C VAL A 168 -19.49 -20.60 -11.02
N SER A 169 -18.65 -21.57 -11.40
CA SER A 169 -18.26 -22.69 -10.54
C SER A 169 -17.63 -22.23 -9.24
N LEU A 170 -16.67 -21.30 -9.29
CA LEU A 170 -16.04 -20.73 -8.09
C LEU A 170 -17.03 -19.95 -7.23
N ARG A 171 -17.97 -19.21 -7.85
CA ARG A 171 -19.00 -18.47 -7.13
C ARG A 171 -19.98 -19.42 -6.42
N LEU A 172 -20.42 -20.49 -7.07
CA LEU A 172 -21.29 -21.51 -6.48
C LEU A 172 -20.57 -22.22 -5.34
N PHE A 173 -19.32 -22.63 -5.55
CA PHE A 173 -18.49 -23.26 -4.53
C PHE A 173 -18.30 -22.35 -3.31
N LYS A 174 -17.97 -21.08 -3.52
CA LYS A 174 -17.85 -20.08 -2.44
C LYS A 174 -19.16 -19.94 -1.66
N ASN A 175 -20.30 -19.84 -2.35
CA ASN A 175 -21.61 -19.77 -1.69
C ASN A 175 -21.95 -21.04 -0.91
N LEU A 176 -21.64 -22.22 -1.46
CA LEU A 176 -21.84 -23.49 -0.77
C LEU A 176 -21.05 -23.52 0.55
N VAL A 177 -19.76 -23.21 0.51
CA VAL A 177 -18.91 -23.14 1.71
C VAL A 177 -19.47 -22.15 2.74
N GLY A 178 -19.90 -20.97 2.28
CA GLY A 178 -20.45 -19.95 3.15
C GLY A 178 -21.73 -20.39 3.87
N TRP A 179 -22.68 -21.02 3.15
CA TRP A 179 -23.91 -21.56 3.75
C TRP A 179 -23.66 -22.74 4.68
N VAL A 180 -22.69 -23.61 4.36
CA VAL A 180 -22.27 -24.69 5.25
C VAL A 180 -21.75 -24.12 6.58
N LEU A 181 -20.94 -23.05 6.55
CA LEU A 181 -20.48 -22.37 7.76
C LEU A 181 -21.62 -21.74 8.56
N VAL A 182 -22.60 -21.12 7.89
CA VAL A 182 -23.77 -20.55 8.57
C VAL A 182 -24.57 -21.65 9.28
N LEU A 183 -24.86 -22.75 8.61
CA LEU A 183 -25.60 -23.88 9.20
C LEU A 183 -24.84 -24.52 10.37
N ALA A 184 -23.55 -24.77 10.19
CA ALA A 184 -22.69 -25.27 11.26
C ALA A 184 -22.67 -24.31 12.46
N GLY A 185 -22.56 -23.01 12.21
CA GLY A 185 -22.59 -22.00 13.27
C GLY A 185 -23.93 -21.92 14.01
N ILE A 186 -25.05 -22.11 13.33
CA ILE A 186 -26.39 -22.19 13.96
C ILE A 186 -26.47 -23.44 14.85
N LEU A 187 -25.99 -24.59 14.37
CA LEU A 187 -25.95 -25.82 15.17
C LEU A 187 -25.06 -25.67 16.41
N MET A 188 -23.94 -24.95 16.28
CA MET A 188 -23.02 -24.58 17.36
C MET A 188 -23.57 -23.52 18.33
N LEU A 189 -24.80 -23.04 18.16
CA LEU A 189 -25.48 -22.27 19.22
C LEU A 189 -26.03 -23.19 20.32
N VAL A 190 -26.36 -24.43 19.97
CA VAL A 190 -26.90 -25.45 20.89
C VAL A 190 -25.79 -26.40 21.37
N LEU A 191 -24.76 -26.62 20.55
CA LEU A 191 -23.57 -27.40 20.88
C LEU A 191 -22.45 -26.52 21.47
N PRO A 192 -21.46 -27.08 22.20
CA PRO A 192 -20.32 -26.29 22.66
C PRO A 192 -19.47 -25.78 21.48
N GLY A 193 -19.37 -24.46 21.31
CA GLY A 193 -18.54 -23.84 20.28
C GLY A 193 -18.77 -22.33 20.08
N GLN A 194 -17.96 -21.70 19.22
CA GLN A 194 -18.10 -20.29 18.85
C GLN A 194 -19.13 -20.12 17.70
N GLY A 195 -20.40 -20.45 17.95
CA GLY A 195 -21.46 -20.45 16.92
C GLY A 195 -21.65 -19.10 16.21
N ILE A 196 -21.72 -18.00 16.98
CA ILE A 196 -21.90 -16.65 16.43
C ILE A 196 -20.77 -16.25 15.48
N LEU A 197 -19.51 -16.52 15.84
CA LEU A 197 -18.35 -16.18 15.01
C LEU A 197 -18.38 -16.94 13.68
N THR A 198 -18.76 -18.21 13.73
CA THR A 198 -18.87 -19.09 12.55
C THR A 198 -19.97 -18.62 11.61
N ILE A 199 -21.12 -18.19 12.15
CA ILE A 199 -22.21 -17.57 11.36
C ILE A 199 -21.72 -16.30 10.66
N ILE A 200 -21.04 -15.41 11.39
CA ILE A 200 -20.50 -14.16 10.81
C ILE A 200 -19.51 -14.49 9.68
N MET A 201 -18.61 -15.46 9.87
CA MET A 201 -17.67 -15.88 8.85
C MET A 201 -18.38 -16.41 7.59
N GLY A 202 -19.39 -17.26 7.76
CA GLY A 202 -20.19 -17.78 6.66
C GLY A 202 -20.95 -16.70 5.87
N LEU A 203 -21.52 -15.71 6.58
CA LEU A 203 -22.20 -14.56 5.95
C LEU A 203 -21.22 -13.66 5.18
N VAL A 204 -20.02 -13.43 5.71
CA VAL A 204 -18.96 -12.66 5.02
C VAL A 204 -18.48 -13.37 3.77
N LEU A 205 -18.40 -14.71 3.80
CA LEU A 205 -17.94 -15.51 2.66
C LEU A 205 -19.02 -15.68 1.58
N SER A 206 -20.30 -15.72 1.95
CA SER A 206 -21.42 -15.91 1.01
C SER A 206 -21.73 -14.66 0.18
N ASP A 207 -22.07 -14.83 -1.11
CA ASP A 207 -22.62 -13.79 -1.99
C ASP A 207 -24.11 -14.03 -2.23
N PHE A 208 -24.96 -13.33 -1.48
CA PHE A 208 -26.41 -13.37 -1.60
C PHE A 208 -26.98 -11.99 -1.99
N PRO A 209 -28.11 -11.94 -2.71
CA PRO A 209 -28.76 -10.67 -3.04
C PRO A 209 -29.14 -9.92 -1.76
N GLY A 210 -28.80 -8.63 -1.68
CA GLY A 210 -29.08 -7.80 -0.50
C GLY A 210 -28.02 -7.81 0.61
N LYS A 211 -26.91 -8.55 0.46
CA LYS A 211 -25.79 -8.57 1.42
C LYS A 211 -25.33 -7.17 1.82
N TYR A 212 -25.08 -6.29 0.85
CA TYR A 212 -24.63 -4.93 1.14
C TYR A 212 -25.67 -4.10 1.92
N ALA A 213 -26.96 -4.32 1.69
CA ALA A 213 -28.02 -3.65 2.46
C ALA A 213 -28.04 -4.15 3.91
N LEU A 214 -27.85 -5.46 4.11
CA LEU A 214 -27.72 -6.05 5.43
C LEU A 214 -26.46 -5.55 6.16
N GLU A 215 -25.31 -5.55 5.49
CA GLU A 215 -24.04 -5.04 6.03
C GLU A 215 -24.16 -3.57 6.43
N ARG A 216 -24.78 -2.72 5.59
CA ARG A 216 -25.03 -1.31 5.93
C ARG A 216 -25.97 -1.17 7.13
N ARG A 217 -27.06 -1.93 7.19
CA ARG A 217 -28.00 -1.92 8.33
C ARG A 217 -27.36 -2.41 9.62
N LEU A 218 -26.43 -3.36 9.52
CA LEU A 218 -25.69 -3.85 10.68
C LEU A 218 -24.65 -2.82 11.14
N ALA A 219 -23.92 -2.25 10.18
CA ALA A 219 -22.93 -1.20 10.40
C ALA A 219 -23.54 0.16 10.75
N SER A 220 -24.85 0.36 10.62
CA SER A 220 -25.53 1.59 11.08
C SER A 220 -25.99 1.49 12.53
N LYS A 221 -25.94 0.30 13.15
CA LYS A 221 -26.26 0.15 14.58
C LYS A 221 -25.09 0.68 15.42
N GLN A 222 -25.38 1.62 16.31
CA GLN A 222 -24.38 2.29 17.15
C GLN A 222 -23.47 1.29 17.90
N ARG A 223 -24.04 0.25 18.50
CA ARG A 223 -23.28 -0.79 19.22
C ARG A 223 -22.26 -1.54 18.33
N VAL A 224 -22.60 -1.75 17.05
CA VAL A 224 -21.73 -2.42 16.08
C VAL A 224 -20.62 -1.47 15.65
N LEU A 225 -20.95 -0.20 15.39
CA LEU A 225 -19.96 0.84 15.10
C LEU A 225 -18.99 1.05 16.25
N ASP A 226 -19.47 1.08 17.48
CA ASP A 226 -18.64 1.26 18.67
C ASP A 226 -17.67 0.08 18.84
N GLY A 227 -18.14 -1.15 18.62
CA GLY A 227 -17.30 -2.35 18.62
C GLY A 227 -16.24 -2.33 17.51
N ILE A 228 -16.63 -2.00 16.27
CA ILE A 228 -15.69 -1.89 15.15
C ILE A 228 -14.67 -0.77 15.40
N ASN A 229 -15.12 0.38 15.91
CA ASN A 229 -14.26 1.52 16.23
C ASN A 229 -13.35 1.23 17.43
N TRP A 230 -13.77 0.39 18.38
CA TRP A 230 -12.89 -0.13 19.43
C TRP A 230 -11.76 -0.98 18.84
N ILE A 231 -12.07 -1.93 17.93
CA ILE A 231 -11.05 -2.73 17.24
C ILE A 231 -10.12 -1.82 16.42
N ARG A 232 -10.67 -0.86 15.67
CA ARG A 232 -9.88 0.09 14.87
C ARG A 232 -8.96 0.95 15.72
N ARG A 233 -9.42 1.44 16.89
CA ARG A 233 -8.57 2.17 17.86
C ARG A 233 -7.42 1.31 18.35
N ARG A 234 -7.68 0.04 18.69
CA ARG A 234 -6.64 -0.92 19.10
C ARG A 234 -5.61 -1.18 17.99
N SER A 235 -6.01 -1.08 16.73
CA SER A 235 -5.13 -1.23 15.55
C SER A 235 -4.60 0.10 14.99
N GLY A 236 -4.78 1.23 15.68
CA GLY A 236 -4.27 2.54 15.25
C GLY A 236 -4.95 3.17 14.03
N HIS A 237 -6.14 2.71 13.66
CA HIS A 237 -6.92 3.24 12.53
C HIS A 237 -7.98 4.27 12.98
N PRO A 238 -8.25 5.31 12.17
CA PRO A 238 -9.28 6.32 12.49
C PRO A 238 -10.68 5.70 12.51
N PRO A 239 -11.64 6.27 13.26
CA PRO A 239 -13.01 5.73 13.34
C PRO A 239 -13.70 5.73 11.97
N LEU A 240 -14.60 4.77 11.77
CA LEU A 240 -15.46 4.72 10.60
C LEU A 240 -16.55 5.78 10.69
N VAL A 241 -16.77 6.48 9.58
CA VAL A 241 -17.95 7.31 9.36
C VAL A 241 -19.10 6.38 8.98
N PRO A 242 -20.27 6.47 9.63
CA PRO A 242 -21.42 5.65 9.26
C PRO A 242 -21.82 5.92 7.81
N PRO A 243 -22.24 4.89 7.05
CA PRO A 243 -22.76 5.10 5.71
C PRO A 243 -24.00 5.99 5.79
N GLN A 244 -24.04 7.05 4.97
CA GLN A 244 -25.27 7.85 4.79
C GLN A 244 -26.31 6.93 4.15
N ILE A 245 -27.43 6.71 4.85
CA ILE A 245 -28.55 5.87 4.40
C ILE A 245 -29.40 6.67 3.43
#